data_AF-A0A958PEI1-F1
#
_entry.id   AF-A0A958PEI1-F1
#
_cell.length_a   1.000
_cell.length_b   1.000
_cell.length_c   1.000
_cell.angle_alpha   90.00
_cell.angle_beta   90.00
_cell.angle_gamma   90.00
#
_symmetry.space_group_name_H-M   'P 1'
#
loop_
_entity.id
_entity.type
_entity.pdbx_description
1 polymer ?
#
loop_
_entity_poly.entity_id
_entity_poly.type
_entity_poly.pdbx_seq_one_letter_code
_entity_poly.pdbx_strand_id
1 'polypeptide(L)'
;MQENYRFSQQMLQALAGGLSIIDFPRLRIHNIEQAYQFIRAYGYDPSDEADLKKIWLYHSRAVTYIRSYLVREGEEIPAEVGDPNTLKEIAFLFIYASTKDNKRYGIQYWACAVLRVMHVLAHLENDLFTKYSKDIQKQILAPFNQFVASDPIQGTLLKNIETGECIEIKKFETKSFKKSDSSITKLLAKKEAVALRILDKVGVRIVTKSVFDCYKVMRFLVDNHVINVANIIQSESLNSIYPIDSFLQV
;
A
#
# COMPACT_ATOMS: atom_id res chain seq x y z
N MET A 1 -44.14 15.38 11.84
CA MET A 1 -42.67 15.29 11.83
C MET A 1 -42.25 15.59 10.39
N GLN A 2 -41.66 16.75 10.10
CA GLN A 2 -41.19 17.04 8.74
C GLN A 2 -39.92 16.23 8.50
N GLU A 3 -39.97 15.29 7.57
CA GLU A 3 -38.78 14.55 7.17
C GLU A 3 -37.82 15.48 6.44
N ASN A 4 -36.56 15.51 6.88
CA ASN A 4 -35.52 16.32 6.29
C ASN A 4 -34.81 15.54 5.18
N TYR A 5 -35.19 15.80 3.93
CA TYR A 5 -34.60 15.16 2.74
C TYR A 5 -33.31 15.83 2.24
N ARG A 6 -32.71 16.76 3.00
CA ARG A 6 -31.46 17.42 2.58
C ARG A 6 -30.25 16.55 2.89
N PHE A 7 -29.87 15.72 1.92
CA PHE A 7 -28.65 14.93 2.00
C PHE A 7 -27.50 15.56 1.21
N SER A 8 -26.28 15.41 1.73
CA SER A 8 -25.09 15.65 0.93
C SER A 8 -24.92 14.51 -0.07
N GLN A 9 -25.11 14.79 -1.36
CA GLN A 9 -24.95 13.80 -2.43
C GLN A 9 -23.61 13.08 -2.37
N GLN A 10 -22.52 13.81 -2.07
CA GLN A 10 -21.18 13.23 -1.92
C GLN A 10 -21.15 12.22 -0.77
N MET A 11 -21.72 12.56 0.39
CA MET A 11 -21.76 11.66 1.55
C MET A 11 -22.60 10.41 1.27
N LEU A 12 -23.76 10.56 0.62
CA LEU A 12 -24.57 9.41 0.21
C LEU A 12 -23.85 8.53 -0.80
N GLN A 13 -23.14 9.13 -1.77
CA GLN A 13 -22.34 8.38 -2.74
C GLN A 13 -21.19 7.62 -2.07
N ALA A 14 -20.54 8.17 -1.04
CA ALA A 14 -19.53 7.42 -0.29
C ALA A 14 -20.15 6.31 0.58
N LEU A 15 -21.20 6.62 1.33
CA LEU A 15 -21.78 5.68 2.30
C LEU A 15 -22.59 4.56 1.65
N ALA A 16 -23.37 4.88 0.61
CA ALA A 16 -24.29 3.95 -0.04
C ALA A 16 -23.99 3.71 -1.52
N GLY A 17 -23.22 4.59 -2.16
CA GLY A 17 -22.88 4.51 -3.59
C GLY A 17 -21.51 3.90 -3.91
N GLY A 18 -20.73 3.51 -2.90
CA GLY A 18 -19.40 2.91 -3.07
C GLY A 18 -18.31 3.86 -3.58
N LEU A 19 -18.54 5.17 -3.60
CA LEU A 19 -17.54 6.15 -4.04
C LEU A 19 -16.44 6.31 -2.99
N SER A 20 -15.18 6.17 -3.41
CA SER A 20 -14.04 6.41 -2.52
C SER A 20 -13.96 7.87 -2.10
N ILE A 21 -13.69 8.14 -0.81
CA ILE A 21 -13.50 9.50 -0.32
C ILE A 21 -12.26 10.17 -0.93
N ILE A 22 -11.29 9.38 -1.40
CA ILE A 22 -10.12 9.85 -2.15
C ILE A 22 -10.57 10.52 -3.45
N ASP A 23 -11.71 10.13 -4.04
CA ASP A 23 -12.21 10.73 -5.29
C ASP A 23 -12.99 12.04 -5.06
N PHE A 24 -13.15 12.49 -3.81
CA PHE A 24 -13.92 13.71 -3.55
C PHE A 24 -13.14 14.95 -4.02
N PRO A 25 -13.79 15.90 -4.73
CA PRO A 25 -13.11 17.08 -5.25
C PRO A 25 -12.69 18.05 -4.13
N ARG A 26 -13.41 18.05 -3.00
CA ARG A 26 -13.13 18.89 -1.83
C ARG A 26 -13.88 18.38 -0.60
N LEU A 27 -13.42 18.80 0.57
CA LEU A 27 -14.11 18.56 1.84
C LEU A 27 -15.19 19.64 2.08
N ARG A 28 -15.96 19.46 3.17
CA ARG A 28 -16.98 20.40 3.65
C ARG A 28 -16.80 20.69 5.14
N ILE A 29 -15.57 21.05 5.50
CA ILE A 29 -15.15 21.39 6.86
C ILE A 29 -14.92 22.90 6.89
N HIS A 30 -15.64 23.60 7.77
CA HIS A 30 -15.71 25.06 7.78
C HIS A 30 -15.01 25.70 8.97
N ASN A 31 -14.72 24.93 10.02
CA ASN A 31 -14.09 25.43 11.24
C ASN A 31 -13.19 24.37 11.89
N ILE A 32 -12.45 24.79 12.91
CA ILE A 32 -11.48 23.95 13.61
C ILE A 32 -12.19 22.80 14.34
N GLU A 33 -13.35 23.06 14.92
CA GLU A 33 -14.11 22.06 15.66
C GLU A 33 -14.53 20.89 14.76
N GLN A 34 -15.01 21.18 13.55
CA GLN A 34 -15.35 20.18 12.53
C GLN A 34 -14.10 19.41 12.07
N ALA A 35 -12.96 20.10 11.92
CA ALA A 35 -11.70 19.43 11.59
C ALA A 35 -11.29 18.44 12.68
N TYR A 36 -11.38 18.84 13.95
CA TYR A 36 -11.07 17.96 15.08
C TYR A 36 -12.06 16.79 15.20
N GLN A 37 -13.35 17.00 14.94
CA GLN A 37 -14.32 15.90 14.86
C GLN A 37 -13.95 14.90 13.75
N PHE A 38 -13.50 15.39 12.59
CA PHE A 38 -13.02 14.54 11.51
C PHE A 38 -11.79 13.73 11.92
N ILE A 39 -10.81 14.36 12.57
CA ILE A 39 -9.59 13.70 13.07
C ILE A 39 -9.94 12.62 14.11
N ARG A 40 -10.86 12.91 15.04
CA ARG A 40 -11.35 11.94 16.02
C ARG A 40 -12.05 10.75 15.39
N ALA A 41 -12.72 10.93 14.25
CA ALA A 41 -13.30 9.81 13.51
C ALA A 41 -12.25 8.84 12.94
N TYR A 42 -10.99 9.28 12.77
CA TYR A 42 -9.85 8.42 12.44
C TYR A 42 -9.22 7.76 13.67
N GLY A 43 -9.74 8.04 14.88
CA GLY A 43 -9.24 7.48 16.13
C GLY A 43 -8.07 8.24 16.75
N TYR A 44 -7.85 9.51 16.36
CA TYR A 44 -6.82 10.37 16.95
C TYR A 44 -7.47 11.53 17.69
N ASP A 45 -7.03 11.84 18.91
CA ASP A 45 -7.50 13.01 19.65
C ASP A 45 -6.52 14.20 19.53
N PRO A 46 -6.91 15.33 18.91
CA PRO A 46 -6.04 16.51 18.78
C PRO A 46 -5.63 17.15 20.11
N SER A 47 -6.35 16.88 21.22
CA SER A 47 -5.94 17.33 22.55
C SER A 47 -4.87 16.46 23.21
N ASP A 48 -4.64 15.25 22.70
CA ASP A 48 -3.57 14.37 23.17
C ASP A 48 -2.26 14.66 22.41
N GLU A 49 -1.17 14.86 23.16
CA GLU A 49 0.12 15.25 22.58
C GLU A 49 0.73 14.15 21.70
N ALA A 50 0.52 12.88 22.05
CA ALA A 50 1.07 11.75 21.30
C ALA A 50 0.34 11.57 19.96
N ASP A 51 -0.99 11.68 19.98
CA ASP A 51 -1.81 11.66 18.77
C ASP A 51 -1.51 12.87 17.87
N LEU A 52 -1.39 14.06 18.45
CA LEU A 52 -1.03 15.26 17.69
C LEU A 52 0.33 15.11 17.00
N LYS A 53 1.35 14.61 17.71
CA LYS A 53 2.67 14.29 17.13
C LYS A 53 2.56 13.28 15.97
N LYS A 54 1.72 12.27 16.12
CA LYS A 54 1.51 11.24 15.10
C LYS A 54 0.83 11.81 13.85
N ILE A 55 -0.15 12.70 14.01
CA ILE A 55 -0.80 13.39 12.89
C ILE A 55 0.21 14.27 12.14
N TRP A 56 1.06 15.02 12.85
CA TRP A 56 2.12 15.83 12.22
C TRP A 56 3.18 14.99 11.51
N LEU A 57 3.48 13.78 12.02
CA LEU A 57 4.34 12.82 11.33
C LEU A 57 3.70 12.38 10.00
N TYR A 58 2.39 12.12 9.97
CA TYR A 58 1.68 11.83 8.71
C TYR A 58 1.74 12.99 7.74
N HIS A 59 1.53 14.21 8.21
CA HIS A 59 1.65 15.40 7.38
C HIS A 59 3.05 15.52 6.76
N SER A 60 4.09 15.46 7.59
CA SER A 60 5.48 15.60 7.13
C SER A 60 5.85 14.52 6.10
N ARG A 61 5.44 13.27 6.37
CA ARG A 61 5.65 12.15 5.47
C ARG A 61 4.85 12.30 4.16
N ALA A 62 3.62 12.79 4.23
CA ALA A 62 2.80 13.05 3.05
C ALA A 62 3.41 14.13 2.16
N VAL A 63 3.84 15.25 2.73
CA VAL A 63 4.52 16.34 2.02
C VAL A 63 5.79 15.84 1.34
N THR A 64 6.60 15.06 2.07
CA THR A 64 7.84 14.47 1.52
C THR A 64 7.55 13.55 0.35
N TYR A 65 6.58 12.63 0.52
CA TYR A 65 6.17 11.71 -0.54
C TYR A 65 5.69 12.45 -1.80
N ILE A 66 4.85 13.48 -1.64
CA ILE A 66 4.35 14.28 -2.76
C ILE A 66 5.52 14.96 -3.49
N ARG A 67 6.44 15.60 -2.76
CA ARG A 67 7.64 16.23 -3.33
C ARG A 67 8.52 15.25 -4.10
N SER A 68 8.69 14.05 -3.57
CA SER A 68 9.58 13.05 -4.18
C SER A 68 8.98 12.35 -5.40
N TYR A 69 7.65 12.22 -5.49
CA TYR A 69 7.03 11.32 -6.48
C TYR A 69 5.93 11.95 -7.33
N LEU A 70 5.27 13.02 -6.89
CA LEU A 70 4.05 13.53 -7.52
C LEU A 70 4.17 14.96 -8.05
N VAL A 71 5.07 15.78 -7.49
CA VAL A 71 5.35 17.14 -7.99
C VAL A 71 5.93 17.07 -9.40
N ARG A 72 5.36 17.86 -10.32
CA ARG A 72 5.85 17.99 -11.70
C ARG A 72 6.74 19.23 -11.85
N GLU A 73 7.43 19.34 -12.97
CA GLU A 73 8.23 20.53 -13.28
C GLU A 73 7.36 21.79 -13.27
N GLY A 74 7.81 22.82 -12.53
CA GLY A 74 7.08 24.08 -12.36
C GLY A 74 5.96 24.07 -11.31
N GLU A 75 5.74 22.96 -10.62
CA GLU A 75 4.81 22.85 -9.50
C GLU A 75 5.55 22.93 -8.15
N GLU A 76 4.95 23.60 -7.16
CA GLU A 76 5.47 23.63 -5.79
C GLU A 76 4.31 23.55 -4.78
N ILE A 77 4.55 22.87 -3.66
CA ILE A 77 3.61 22.81 -2.54
C ILE A 77 3.73 24.13 -1.75
N PRO A 78 2.64 24.94 -1.64
CA PRO A 78 2.66 26.18 -0.87
C PRO A 78 3.07 25.96 0.59
N ALA A 79 3.80 26.92 1.17
CA ALA A 79 4.28 26.82 2.55
C ALA A 79 3.12 26.70 3.57
N GLU A 80 1.98 27.35 3.29
CA GLU A 80 0.76 27.29 4.08
C GLU A 80 0.17 25.87 4.17
N VAL A 81 0.57 24.97 3.28
CA VAL A 81 0.15 23.56 3.27
C VAL A 81 1.31 22.66 3.68
N GLY A 82 2.51 22.90 3.16
CA GLY A 82 3.65 21.99 3.25
C GLY A 82 4.58 22.19 4.45
N ASP A 83 4.59 23.38 5.06
CA ASP A 83 5.46 23.69 6.19
C ASP A 83 4.66 23.79 7.50
N PRO A 84 4.93 22.91 8.50
CA PRO A 84 4.27 22.96 9.80
C PRO A 84 4.36 24.32 10.51
N ASN A 85 5.46 25.06 10.35
CA ASN A 85 5.63 26.36 11.03
C ASN A 85 4.72 27.43 10.44
N THR A 86 4.54 27.41 9.12
CA THR A 86 3.65 28.33 8.40
C THR A 86 2.18 27.93 8.60
N LEU A 87 1.88 26.62 8.53
CA LEU A 87 0.54 26.09 8.76
C LEU A 87 0.05 26.31 10.20
N LYS A 88 0.95 26.21 11.20
CA LYS A 88 0.74 26.37 12.65
C LYS A 88 -0.19 25.33 13.30
N GLU A 89 -1.32 25.06 12.69
CA GLU A 89 -2.42 24.26 13.23
C GLU A 89 -2.91 23.29 12.14
N ILE A 90 -2.93 21.99 12.45
CA ILE A 90 -3.29 20.97 11.46
C ILE A 90 -4.74 21.10 10.96
N ALA A 91 -5.64 21.65 11.78
CA ALA A 91 -7.03 21.89 11.42
C ALA A 91 -7.17 22.80 10.18
N PHE A 92 -6.26 23.75 9.98
CA PHE A 92 -6.30 24.63 8.80
C PHE A 92 -6.12 23.85 7.50
N LEU A 93 -5.42 22.71 7.50
CA LEU A 93 -5.29 21.85 6.32
C LEU A 93 -6.67 21.35 5.83
N PHE A 94 -7.55 20.98 6.75
CA PHE A 94 -8.92 20.52 6.44
C PHE A 94 -9.81 21.66 5.95
N ILE A 95 -9.63 22.85 6.52
CA ILE A 95 -10.35 24.06 6.10
C ILE A 95 -9.91 24.47 4.70
N TYR A 96 -8.61 24.51 4.43
CA TYR A 96 -8.04 24.77 3.10
C TYR A 96 -8.55 23.78 2.05
N ALA A 97 -8.61 22.49 2.38
CA ALA A 97 -9.17 21.47 1.49
C ALA A 97 -10.67 21.63 1.20
N SER A 98 -11.37 22.45 1.99
CA SER A 98 -12.81 22.73 1.85
C SER A 98 -13.13 24.04 1.14
N THR A 99 -12.13 24.92 0.97
CA THR A 99 -12.30 26.20 0.28
C THR A 99 -12.73 26.01 -1.18
N LYS A 100 -13.33 27.05 -1.78
CA LYS A 100 -13.59 27.09 -3.21
C LYS A 100 -12.51 27.93 -3.86
N ASP A 101 -11.35 27.33 -4.11
CA ASP A 101 -10.34 27.93 -4.96
C ASP A 101 -10.39 27.24 -6.33
N ASN A 102 -10.71 28.00 -7.37
CA ASN A 102 -10.75 27.48 -8.74
C ASN A 102 -9.39 27.55 -9.43
N LYS A 103 -8.35 28.05 -8.74
CA LYS A 103 -6.99 28.08 -9.29
C LYS A 103 -6.42 26.67 -9.33
N ARG A 104 -6.00 26.26 -10.53
CA ARG A 104 -5.23 25.03 -10.72
C ARG A 104 -3.94 25.14 -9.89
N TYR A 105 -3.66 24.13 -9.06
CA TYR A 105 -2.53 24.12 -8.12
C TYR A 105 -2.60 25.15 -6.97
N GLY A 106 -3.80 25.66 -6.65
CA GLY A 106 -4.01 26.50 -5.48
C GLY A 106 -3.86 25.77 -4.14
N ILE A 107 -4.01 26.51 -3.04
CA ILE A 107 -3.91 25.99 -1.66
C ILE A 107 -4.87 24.82 -1.44
N GLN A 108 -6.09 24.91 -1.96
CA GLN A 108 -7.11 23.87 -1.84
C GLN A 108 -6.68 22.54 -2.48
N TYR A 109 -6.07 22.62 -3.66
CA TYR A 109 -5.62 21.45 -4.42
C TYR A 109 -4.54 20.70 -3.64
N TRP A 110 -3.52 21.42 -3.15
CA TRP A 110 -2.43 20.83 -2.39
C TRP A 110 -2.88 20.32 -1.02
N ALA A 111 -3.78 21.04 -0.34
CA ALA A 111 -4.37 20.56 0.91
C ALA A 111 -5.11 19.24 0.72
N CYS A 112 -5.91 19.11 -0.36
CA CYS A 112 -6.55 17.84 -0.71
C CYS A 112 -5.53 16.74 -1.02
N ALA A 113 -4.48 17.05 -1.77
CA ALA A 113 -3.44 16.08 -2.11
C ALA A 113 -2.74 15.55 -0.85
N VAL A 114 -2.32 16.43 0.06
CA VAL A 114 -1.70 16.05 1.33
C VAL A 114 -2.65 15.20 2.17
N LEU A 115 -3.92 15.59 2.32
CA LEU A 115 -4.90 14.83 3.10
C LEU A 115 -5.17 13.43 2.53
N ARG A 116 -5.18 13.27 1.20
CA ARG A 116 -5.34 11.95 0.56
C ARG A 116 -4.17 11.03 0.88
N VAL A 117 -2.94 11.55 0.86
CA VAL A 117 -1.75 10.78 1.24
C VAL A 117 -1.79 10.46 2.74
N MET A 118 -2.14 11.42 3.60
CA MET A 118 -2.30 11.19 5.04
C MET A 118 -3.35 10.13 5.35
N HIS A 119 -4.49 10.13 4.66
CA HIS A 119 -5.52 9.10 4.77
C HIS A 119 -4.95 7.70 4.49
N VAL A 120 -4.23 7.55 3.38
CA VAL A 120 -3.57 6.29 3.01
C VAL A 120 -2.54 5.86 4.06
N LEU A 121 -1.74 6.81 4.58
CA LEU A 121 -0.76 6.55 5.62
C LEU A 121 -1.41 6.06 6.93
N ALA A 122 -2.48 6.71 7.39
CA ALA A 122 -3.21 6.31 8.58
C ALA A 122 -3.76 4.88 8.45
N HIS A 123 -4.26 4.50 7.28
CA HIS A 123 -4.73 3.13 7.03
C HIS A 123 -3.59 2.10 6.95
N LEU A 124 -2.46 2.44 6.33
CA LEU A 124 -1.30 1.54 6.23
C LEU A 124 -0.66 1.25 7.59
N GLU A 125 -0.61 2.24 8.48
CA GLU A 125 0.01 2.08 9.79
C GLU A 125 -0.85 1.31 10.79
N ASN A 126 -2.17 1.43 10.67
CA ASN A 126 -3.10 0.68 11.51
C ASN A 126 -3.45 -0.70 10.93
N ASP A 127 -2.76 -1.15 9.87
CA ASP A 127 -2.91 -2.47 9.28
C ASP A 127 -2.30 -3.56 10.19
N LEU A 128 -3.10 -4.57 10.56
CA LEU A 128 -2.67 -5.71 11.38
C LEU A 128 -1.49 -6.45 10.74
N PHE A 129 -1.43 -6.52 9.42
CA PHE A 129 -0.30 -7.13 8.71
C PHE A 129 1.02 -6.40 8.97
N THR A 130 0.99 -5.08 9.17
CA THR A 130 2.17 -4.30 9.54
C THR A 130 2.63 -4.65 10.95
N LYS A 131 1.68 -4.77 11.90
CA LYS A 131 1.96 -5.10 13.31
C LYS A 131 2.63 -6.45 13.48
N TYR A 132 2.15 -7.48 12.77
CA TYR A 132 2.67 -8.85 12.83
C TYR A 132 3.61 -9.19 11.66
N SER A 133 4.13 -8.18 10.96
CA SER A 133 4.88 -8.36 9.72
C SER A 133 6.09 -9.31 9.84
N LYS A 134 6.78 -9.30 10.98
CA LYS A 134 7.92 -10.19 11.25
C LYS A 134 7.50 -11.65 11.40
N ASP A 135 6.45 -11.91 12.17
CA ASP A 135 5.95 -13.26 12.43
C ASP A 135 5.35 -13.86 11.16
N ILE A 136 4.56 -13.07 10.43
CA ILE A 136 3.98 -13.46 9.13
C ILE A 136 5.08 -13.80 8.12
N GLN A 137 6.11 -12.94 7.99
CA GLN A 137 7.25 -13.24 7.12
C GLN A 137 7.97 -14.51 7.53
N LYS A 138 8.27 -14.68 8.81
CA LYS A 138 8.96 -15.87 9.30
C LYS A 138 8.18 -17.14 8.96
N GLN A 139 6.87 -17.14 9.20
CA GLN A 139 6.01 -18.29 8.90
C GLN A 139 5.93 -18.60 7.40
N ILE A 140 5.73 -17.58 6.55
CA ILE A 140 5.61 -17.77 5.09
C ILE A 140 6.95 -18.17 4.47
N LEU A 141 8.07 -17.60 4.93
CA LEU A 141 9.39 -17.81 4.33
C LEU A 141 10.11 -19.05 4.88
N ALA A 142 9.73 -19.56 6.06
CA ALA A 142 10.38 -20.73 6.66
C ALA A 142 10.41 -21.96 5.74
N PRO A 143 9.30 -22.36 5.08
CA PRO A 143 9.32 -23.48 4.14
C PRO A 143 10.28 -23.24 2.97
N PHE A 144 10.33 -22.03 2.40
CA PHE A 144 11.26 -21.72 1.31
C PHE A 144 12.72 -21.81 1.78
N ASN A 145 13.04 -21.20 2.92
CA ASN A 145 14.40 -21.16 3.45
C ASN A 145 14.94 -22.55 3.82
N GLN A 146 14.06 -23.52 4.15
CA GLN A 146 14.46 -24.90 4.40
C GLN A 146 15.07 -25.58 3.18
N PHE A 147 14.59 -25.26 1.97
CA PHE A 147 15.05 -25.88 0.73
C PHE A 147 16.09 -25.06 -0.02
N VAL A 148 16.33 -23.79 0.36
CA VAL A 148 17.35 -22.96 -0.28
C VAL A 148 18.73 -23.21 0.36
N ALA A 149 19.67 -23.72 -0.43
CA ALA A 149 21.05 -23.95 -0.02
C ALA A 149 22.02 -23.11 -0.86
N SER A 150 23.16 -22.76 -0.27
CA SER A 150 24.28 -22.14 -0.99
C SER A 150 25.40 -23.16 -1.13
N ASP A 151 25.78 -23.48 -2.36
CA ASP A 151 26.88 -24.36 -2.72
C ASP A 151 28.08 -23.54 -3.24
N PRO A 152 29.32 -23.80 -2.78
CA PRO A 152 30.50 -23.04 -3.17
C PRO A 152 30.83 -23.11 -4.67
N ILE A 153 30.40 -24.17 -5.36
CA ILE A 153 30.74 -24.46 -6.76
C ILE A 153 29.55 -24.16 -7.67
N GLN A 154 28.35 -24.59 -7.28
CA GLN A 154 27.14 -24.49 -8.08
C GLN A 154 26.31 -23.23 -7.79
N GLY A 155 26.64 -22.46 -6.76
CA GLY A 155 25.90 -21.26 -6.38
C GLY A 155 24.64 -21.58 -5.57
N THR A 156 23.53 -20.89 -5.83
CA THR A 156 22.30 -21.09 -5.06
C THR A 156 21.50 -22.28 -5.62
N LEU A 157 21.05 -23.17 -4.73
CA LEU A 157 20.32 -24.40 -5.08
C LEU A 157 18.99 -24.45 -4.34
N LEU A 158 17.97 -25.02 -4.97
CA LEU A 158 16.82 -25.62 -4.28
C LEU A 158 17.10 -27.09 -4.11
N LYS A 159 17.20 -27.57 -2.88
CA LYS A 159 17.59 -28.93 -2.56
C LYS A 159 16.65 -29.53 -1.52
N ASN A 160 16.04 -30.67 -1.84
CA ASN A 160 15.46 -31.53 -0.82
C ASN A 160 16.46 -32.67 -0.52
N ILE A 161 16.90 -32.74 0.74
CA ILE A 161 17.87 -33.74 1.21
C ILE A 161 17.25 -35.14 1.24
N GLU A 162 15.96 -35.26 1.55
CA GLU A 162 15.25 -36.54 1.70
C GLU A 162 15.01 -37.22 0.37
N THR A 163 14.61 -36.46 -0.66
CA THR A 163 14.34 -37.00 -2.01
C THR A 163 15.58 -36.99 -2.91
N GLY A 164 16.62 -36.24 -2.53
CA GLY A 164 17.81 -35.99 -3.35
C GLY A 164 17.57 -35.06 -4.54
N GLU A 165 16.37 -34.49 -4.69
CA GLU A 165 16.07 -33.54 -5.76
C GLU A 165 16.85 -32.24 -5.57
N CYS A 166 17.51 -31.78 -6.64
CA CYS A 166 18.34 -30.59 -6.63
C CYS A 166 18.13 -29.79 -7.93
N ILE A 167 17.85 -28.50 -7.79
CA ILE A 167 17.66 -27.56 -8.90
C ILE A 167 18.57 -26.36 -8.69
N GLU A 168 19.44 -26.08 -9.65
CA GLU A 168 20.28 -24.89 -9.62
C GLU A 168 19.46 -23.64 -9.99
N ILE A 169 19.54 -22.62 -9.14
CA ILE A 169 18.91 -21.33 -9.35
C ILE A 169 19.95 -20.22 -9.38
N LYS A 170 19.70 -19.18 -10.17
CA LYS A 170 20.60 -18.02 -10.25
C LYS A 170 20.51 -17.13 -9.03
N LYS A 171 19.31 -17.02 -8.45
CA LYS A 171 19.08 -16.14 -7.30
C LYS A 171 17.83 -16.52 -6.53
N PHE A 172 17.91 -16.41 -5.21
CA PHE A 172 16.77 -16.38 -4.32
C PHE A 172 16.76 -15.05 -3.57
N GLU A 173 15.68 -14.29 -3.68
CA GLU A 173 15.50 -13.04 -2.94
C GLU A 173 14.18 -13.08 -2.17
N THR A 174 14.21 -12.64 -0.92
CA THR A 174 13.00 -12.35 -0.16
C THR A 174 12.73 -10.85 -0.20
N LYS A 175 11.50 -10.47 -0.49
CA LYS A 175 11.02 -9.11 -0.36
C LYS A 175 10.44 -8.96 1.04
N SER A 176 11.12 -8.20 1.89
CA SER A 176 10.60 -7.85 3.20
C SER A 176 9.36 -6.96 3.09
N PHE A 177 8.48 -7.01 4.11
CA PHE A 177 7.47 -5.97 4.29
C PHE A 177 8.20 -4.64 4.38
N LYS A 178 8.02 -3.81 3.35
CA LYS A 178 8.37 -2.41 3.45
C LYS A 178 7.07 -1.63 3.59
N LYS A 179 7.02 -0.70 4.56
CA LYS A 179 6.13 0.47 4.52
C LYS A 179 6.59 1.35 3.35
N SER A 180 6.51 0.84 2.13
CA SER A 180 7.12 1.47 0.97
C SER A 180 6.23 2.58 0.44
N ASP A 181 6.87 3.61 -0.09
CA ASP A 181 6.21 4.65 -0.87
C ASP A 181 5.43 4.06 -2.06
N SER A 182 5.85 2.91 -2.58
CA SER A 182 5.09 2.17 -3.58
C SER A 182 3.73 1.64 -3.09
N SER A 183 3.59 1.33 -1.80
CA SER A 183 2.29 0.95 -1.21
C SER A 183 1.34 2.16 -1.17
N ILE A 184 1.88 3.35 -0.88
CA ILE A 184 1.15 4.61 -0.95
C ILE A 184 0.68 4.84 -2.41
N THR A 185 1.58 4.74 -3.39
CA THR A 185 1.23 4.92 -4.82
C THR A 185 0.12 3.97 -5.26
N LYS A 186 0.20 2.70 -4.87
CA LYS A 186 -0.79 1.69 -5.24
C LYS A 186 -2.18 1.97 -4.66
N LEU A 187 -2.25 2.39 -3.40
CA LEU A 187 -3.51 2.71 -2.75
C LEU A 187 -4.12 4.01 -3.28
N LEU A 188 -3.29 5.00 -3.64
CA LEU A 188 -3.76 6.21 -4.31
C LEU A 188 -4.29 5.93 -5.73
N ALA A 189 -3.67 5.00 -6.46
CA ALA A 189 -4.04 4.71 -7.86
C ALA A 189 -5.26 3.76 -7.99
N LYS A 190 -5.46 2.84 -7.04
CA LYS A 190 -6.55 1.86 -7.10
C LYS A 190 -7.73 2.29 -6.22
N LYS A 191 -8.78 2.82 -6.85
CA LYS A 191 -10.01 3.34 -6.22
C LYS A 191 -10.71 2.38 -5.24
N GLU A 192 -10.56 1.06 -5.44
CA GLU A 192 -11.16 0.00 -4.61
C GLU A 192 -10.17 -0.72 -3.68
N ALA A 193 -8.89 -0.32 -3.68
CA ALA A 193 -7.89 -1.02 -2.89
C ALA A 193 -7.93 -0.56 -1.44
N VAL A 194 -8.52 -1.40 -0.58
CA VAL A 194 -8.26 -1.36 0.86
C VAL A 194 -6.84 -1.89 1.10
N ALA A 195 -6.11 -1.39 2.10
CA ALA A 195 -4.77 -1.88 2.45
C ALA A 195 -4.70 -3.42 2.62
N LEU A 196 -5.82 -4.05 3.00
CA LEU A 196 -6.01 -5.51 3.08
C LEU A 196 -5.85 -6.23 1.73
N ARG A 197 -6.10 -5.58 0.60
CA ARG A 197 -6.01 -6.17 -0.75
C ARG A 197 -4.64 -6.01 -1.41
N ILE A 198 -3.63 -5.47 -0.70
CA ILE A 198 -2.25 -5.49 -1.21
C ILE A 198 -1.71 -6.91 -1.03
N LEU A 199 -1.62 -7.66 -2.13
CA LEU A 199 -1.19 -9.06 -2.11
C LEU A 199 0.33 -9.24 -2.10
N ASP A 200 1.10 -8.21 -2.47
CA ASP A 200 2.56 -8.28 -2.57
C ASP A 200 3.30 -7.78 -1.32
N LYS A 201 2.67 -7.91 -0.15
CA LYS A 201 3.26 -7.53 1.15
C LYS A 201 4.46 -8.40 1.55
N VAL A 202 4.42 -9.68 1.19
CA VAL A 202 5.53 -10.64 1.28
C VAL A 202 5.72 -11.22 -0.10
N GLY A 203 6.97 -11.30 -0.54
CA GLY A 203 7.26 -11.88 -1.85
C GLY A 203 8.54 -12.69 -1.81
N VAL A 204 8.54 -13.76 -2.60
CA VAL A 204 9.74 -14.53 -2.93
C VAL A 204 10.02 -14.30 -4.41
N ARG A 205 11.29 -14.09 -4.75
CA ARG A 205 11.75 -14.08 -6.14
C ARG A 205 12.78 -15.18 -6.32
N ILE A 206 12.49 -16.07 -7.27
CA ILE A 206 13.40 -17.12 -7.72
C ILE A 206 13.79 -16.78 -9.16
N VAL A 207 15.09 -16.73 -9.43
CA VAL A 207 15.64 -16.51 -10.77
C VAL A 207 16.26 -17.81 -11.23
N THR A 208 15.85 -18.34 -12.37
CA THR A 208 16.33 -19.60 -12.93
C THR A 208 17.22 -19.35 -14.17
N LYS A 209 17.87 -20.40 -14.68
CA LYS A 209 18.69 -20.32 -15.90
C LYS A 209 17.88 -20.29 -17.19
N SER A 210 16.76 -21.03 -17.21
CA SER A 210 15.93 -21.20 -18.38
C SER A 210 14.44 -21.18 -18.04
N VAL A 211 13.60 -21.05 -19.07
CA VAL A 211 12.14 -21.17 -18.97
C VAL A 211 11.74 -22.55 -18.43
N PHE A 212 12.41 -23.62 -18.87
CA PHE A 212 12.13 -24.98 -18.40
C PHE A 212 12.42 -25.13 -16.89
N ASP A 213 13.50 -24.51 -16.41
CA ASP A 213 13.82 -24.51 -14.99
C ASP A 213 12.75 -23.79 -14.14
N CYS A 214 12.03 -22.80 -14.69
CA CYS A 214 10.91 -22.18 -13.98
C CYS A 214 9.83 -23.21 -13.62
N TYR A 215 9.47 -24.08 -14.58
CA TYR A 215 8.47 -25.12 -14.37
C TYR A 215 8.97 -26.22 -13.43
N LYS A 216 10.26 -26.60 -13.51
CA LYS A 216 10.86 -27.51 -12.51
C LYS A 216 10.78 -26.93 -11.10
N VAL A 217 11.05 -25.63 -10.93
CA VAL A 217 10.91 -24.96 -9.64
C VAL A 217 9.46 -24.98 -9.17
N MET A 218 8.48 -24.69 -10.03
CA MET A 218 7.05 -24.76 -9.65
C MET A 218 6.67 -26.16 -9.17
N ARG A 219 7.07 -27.20 -9.91
CA ARG A 219 6.85 -28.59 -9.52
C ARG A 219 7.51 -28.90 -8.17
N PHE A 220 8.78 -28.56 -8.01
CA PHE A 220 9.52 -28.72 -6.77
C PHE A 220 8.78 -28.07 -5.58
N LEU A 221 8.27 -26.84 -5.73
CA LEU A 221 7.59 -26.14 -4.65
C LEU A 221 6.26 -26.81 -4.27
N VAL A 222 5.56 -27.43 -5.23
CA VAL A 222 4.30 -28.16 -4.98
C VAL A 222 4.57 -29.52 -4.37
N ASP A 223 5.46 -30.31 -4.95
CA ASP A 223 5.80 -31.67 -4.52
C ASP A 223 6.40 -31.70 -3.11
N ASN A 224 7.16 -30.65 -2.76
CA ASN A 224 7.75 -30.50 -1.43
C ASN A 224 6.87 -29.69 -0.46
N HIS A 225 5.60 -29.45 -0.81
CA HIS A 225 4.60 -28.75 0.00
C HIS A 225 5.01 -27.34 0.48
N VAL A 226 5.91 -26.68 -0.24
CA VAL A 226 6.29 -25.28 0.00
C VAL A 226 5.15 -24.35 -0.40
N ILE A 227 4.45 -24.69 -1.49
CA ILE A 227 3.25 -23.99 -1.97
C ILE A 227 2.12 -24.99 -2.09
N ASN A 228 0.95 -24.63 -1.55
CA ASN A 228 -0.28 -25.38 -1.74
C ASN A 228 -1.13 -24.71 -2.84
N VAL A 229 -1.42 -25.45 -3.90
CA VAL A 229 -2.26 -24.98 -5.03
C VAL A 229 -3.66 -24.55 -4.58
N ALA A 230 -4.19 -25.14 -3.51
CA ALA A 230 -5.50 -24.78 -2.95
C ALA A 230 -5.53 -23.35 -2.36
N ASN A 231 -4.37 -22.78 -2.04
CA ASN A 231 -4.25 -21.43 -1.48
C ASN A 231 -4.01 -20.36 -2.57
N ILE A 232 -3.97 -20.74 -3.85
CA ILE A 232 -3.77 -19.81 -4.96
C ILE A 232 -5.07 -19.03 -5.18
N ILE A 233 -5.00 -17.70 -5.08
CA ILE A 233 -6.12 -16.80 -5.36
C ILE A 233 -6.35 -16.76 -6.87
N GLN A 234 -7.58 -17.04 -7.30
CA GLN A 234 -7.98 -16.99 -8.69
C GLN A 234 -7.75 -15.58 -9.28
N SER A 235 -7.37 -15.52 -10.56
CA SER A 235 -7.10 -14.28 -11.31
C SER A 235 -5.90 -13.43 -10.84
N GLU A 236 -5.21 -13.81 -9.77
CA GLU A 236 -4.01 -13.12 -9.28
C GLU A 236 -2.70 -13.82 -9.72
N SER A 237 -2.81 -14.96 -10.40
CA SER A 237 -1.68 -15.65 -11.04
C SER A 237 -1.49 -15.12 -12.46
N LEU A 238 -0.32 -14.51 -12.72
CA LEU A 238 0.05 -14.00 -14.03
C LEU A 238 1.22 -14.80 -14.59
N ASN A 239 1.03 -15.44 -15.73
CA ASN A 239 2.11 -16.11 -16.46
C ASN A 239 2.55 -15.25 -17.64
N SER A 240 3.72 -14.64 -17.50
CA SER A 240 4.41 -13.91 -18.57
C SER A 240 5.69 -14.62 -19.03
N ILE A 241 5.89 -15.88 -18.66
CA ILE A 241 7.12 -16.65 -18.93
C ILE A 241 6.94 -17.40 -20.26
N TYR A 242 5.96 -18.30 -20.32
CA TYR A 242 5.66 -19.11 -21.50
C TYR A 242 4.23 -19.66 -21.40
N PRO A 243 3.43 -19.72 -22.47
CA PRO A 243 2.06 -20.24 -22.41
C PRO A 243 2.01 -21.69 -21.91
N ILE A 244 1.11 -21.98 -20.97
CA ILE A 244 0.98 -23.31 -20.34
C ILE A 244 0.54 -24.36 -21.37
N ASP A 245 -0.46 -24.03 -22.20
CA ASP A 245 -1.00 -24.96 -23.20
C ASP A 245 0.08 -25.43 -24.19
N SER A 246 0.97 -24.53 -24.59
CA SER A 246 2.10 -24.85 -25.46
C SER A 246 3.15 -25.71 -24.76
N PHE A 247 3.35 -25.52 -23.45
CA PHE A 247 4.30 -26.31 -22.67
C PHE A 247 3.83 -27.76 -22.49
N LEU A 248 2.53 -27.97 -22.27
CA LEU A 248 1.94 -29.29 -22.04
C LEU A 248 1.79 -30.14 -23.31
N GLN A 249 1.98 -29.55 -24.49
CA GLN A 249 1.93 -30.27 -25.77
C GLN A 249 3.25 -30.96 -26.13
N VAL A 250 4.33 -30.70 -25.38
CA VAL A 250 5.66 -31.29 -25.54
C VAL A 250 5.80 -32.51 -24.65
#